data_AF-A0AA90UWY6-F1
#
_entry.id   AF-A0AA90UWY6-F1
#
_cell.length_a   1.000
_cell.length_b   1.000
_cell.length_c   1.000
_cell.angle_alpha   90.00
_cell.angle_beta   90.00
_cell.angle_gamma   90.00
#
_symmetry.space_group_name_H-M   'P 1'
#
loop_
_entity.id
_entity.type
_entity.pdbx_description
1 polymer ?
#
loop_
_entity_poly.entity_id
_entity_poly.type
_entity_poly.pdbx_seq_one_letter_code
_entity_poly.pdbx_strand_id
1 'polypeptide(L)'
;MAKLILRWYRKISEWIVSLIVLLFALGLCALMRNNANGWLASYGDALSGIAAFVSILLLYKTLISQNRSFKQERFEITFFNLLDQRQKVVDSLSFRCEELKGVDFVLVSYHGEECFEAICREMNCLKEALYGKKYLGMMADEDIPTAMQELSMEPCIDEMIRNAQKRCYCKRANYIYGITKVDFETARQEQTEESKNRRCFNLLISHGSLVCERYFRLISLIFSILAEAKEIKYCKILLAQMSVSEQKLLSYQSLIDEKFHNQMFLSQVDNELKLHGI
;
A
#
# COMPACT_ATOMS: atom_id res chain seq x y z
N MET A 1 17.07 -14.42 11.12
CA MET A 1 17.53 -15.30 12.22
C MET A 1 16.40 -15.87 13.09
N ALA A 2 15.42 -15.08 13.56
CA ALA A 2 14.34 -15.59 14.43
C ALA A 2 13.50 -16.76 13.86
N LYS A 3 13.19 -16.77 12.54
CA LYS A 3 12.46 -17.87 11.88
C LYS A 3 13.25 -19.20 11.84
N LEU A 4 14.58 -19.13 11.78
CA LEU A 4 15.47 -20.30 11.79
C LEU A 4 15.55 -20.90 13.19
N ILE A 5 15.66 -20.05 14.21
CA ILE A 5 15.68 -20.45 15.63
C ILE A 5 14.35 -21.11 16.02
N LEU A 6 13.21 -20.58 15.57
CA LEU A 6 11.88 -21.16 15.85
C LEU A 6 11.66 -22.51 15.14
N ARG A 7 12.16 -22.68 13.91
CA ARG A 7 12.13 -23.97 13.20
C ARG A 7 13.07 -24.99 13.84
N TRP A 8 14.25 -24.55 14.28
CA TRP A 8 15.19 -25.38 15.03
C TRP A 8 14.60 -25.82 16.37
N TYR A 9 13.97 -24.91 17.12
CA TYR A 9 13.33 -25.23 18.39
C TYR A 9 12.16 -26.21 18.22
N ARG A 10 11.35 -26.04 17.16
CA ARG A 10 10.27 -26.96 16.84
C ARG A 10 10.79 -28.36 16.49
N LYS A 11 11.81 -28.45 15.62
CA LYS A 11 12.49 -29.72 15.30
C LYS A 11 13.12 -30.34 16.54
N ILE A 12 13.84 -29.57 17.35
CA ILE A 12 14.44 -30.04 18.60
C ILE A 12 13.36 -30.59 19.54
N SER A 13 12.21 -29.93 19.66
CA SER A 13 11.09 -30.44 20.48
C SER A 13 10.53 -31.76 19.93
N GLU A 14 10.44 -31.91 18.60
CA GLU A 14 9.98 -33.15 17.95
C GLU A 14 11.02 -34.28 18.15
N TRP A 15 12.32 -33.98 18.08
CA TRP A 15 13.40 -34.91 18.36
C TRP A 15 13.43 -35.34 19.84
N ILE A 16 13.22 -34.41 20.77
CA ILE A 16 13.16 -34.69 22.22
C ILE A 16 11.96 -35.58 22.53
N VAL A 17 10.79 -35.29 21.97
CA VAL A 17 9.59 -36.13 22.17
C VAL A 17 9.81 -37.53 21.58
N SER A 18 10.36 -37.64 20.37
CA SER A 18 10.70 -38.95 19.78
C SER A 18 11.75 -39.72 20.59
N LEU A 19 12.75 -39.03 21.15
CA LEU A 19 13.78 -39.63 21.99
C LEU A 19 13.18 -40.14 23.31
N ILE A 20 12.28 -39.39 23.93
CA ILE A 20 11.57 -39.80 25.16
C ILE A 20 10.71 -41.04 24.89
N VAL A 21 9.97 -41.07 23.77
CA VAL A 21 9.17 -42.23 23.36
C VAL A 21 10.06 -43.44 23.08
N LEU A 22 11.21 -43.25 22.43
CA LEU A 22 12.16 -44.33 22.12
C LEU A 22 12.81 -44.90 23.40
N LEU A 23 13.26 -44.05 24.31
CA LEU A 23 13.82 -44.46 25.60
C LEU A 23 12.77 -45.18 26.45
N PHE A 24 11.50 -44.80 26.34
CA PHE A 24 10.40 -45.48 27.01
C PHE A 24 10.11 -46.85 26.41
N ALA A 25 10.10 -46.99 25.07
CA ALA A 25 9.97 -48.29 24.41
C ALA A 25 11.11 -49.24 24.78
N LEU A 26 12.34 -48.73 24.85
CA LEU A 26 13.52 -49.48 25.30
C LEU A 26 13.43 -49.86 26.79
N GLY A 27 12.95 -48.95 27.64
CA GLY A 27 12.69 -49.21 29.06
C GLY A 27 11.62 -50.29 29.28
N LEU A 28 10.55 -50.27 28.48
CA LEU A 28 9.50 -51.31 28.50
C LEU A 28 10.03 -52.66 28.04
N CYS A 29 10.83 -52.71 26.97
CA CYS A 29 11.48 -53.93 26.50
C CYS A 29 12.47 -54.51 27.54
N ALA A 30 13.21 -53.64 28.25
CA ALA A 30 14.12 -54.06 29.30
C ALA A 30 13.38 -54.56 30.57
N LEU A 31 12.25 -53.94 30.91
CA LEU A 31 11.42 -54.33 32.06
C LEU A 31 10.64 -55.63 31.81
N MET A 32 10.10 -55.85 30.60
CA MET A 32 9.46 -57.14 30.25
C MET A 32 10.43 -58.32 30.29
N ARG A 33 11.73 -58.07 30.08
CA ARG A 33 12.78 -59.10 30.16
C ARG A 33 13.09 -59.54 31.60
N ASN A 34 12.86 -58.68 32.59
CA ASN A 34 13.15 -58.92 34.00
C ASN A 34 11.84 -59.17 34.78
N ASN A 35 11.32 -60.38 34.63
CA ASN A 35 10.02 -60.85 35.13
C ASN A 35 9.90 -60.80 36.67
N ALA A 36 9.39 -59.71 37.26
CA ALA A 36 9.17 -59.59 38.70
C ALA A 36 7.77 -59.03 39.05
N ASN A 37 7.01 -59.83 39.82
CA ASN A 37 5.58 -59.70 40.13
C ASN A 37 5.14 -58.49 41.00
N GLY A 38 5.94 -57.42 41.08
CA GLY A 38 5.57 -56.13 41.69
C GLY A 38 5.26 -55.01 40.68
N TRP A 39 5.28 -55.35 39.39
CA TRP A 39 5.40 -54.39 38.28
C TRP A 39 4.13 -53.57 38.00
N LEU A 40 2.93 -54.13 38.23
CA LEU A 40 1.65 -53.51 37.81
C LEU A 40 1.32 -52.21 38.55
N ALA A 41 1.66 -52.10 39.84
CA ALA A 41 1.41 -50.90 40.64
C ALA A 41 2.34 -49.75 40.26
N SER A 42 3.64 -50.03 40.14
CA SER A 42 4.65 -49.06 39.68
C SER A 42 4.44 -48.65 38.21
N TYR A 43 3.92 -49.57 37.38
CA TYR A 43 3.51 -49.32 36.00
C TYR A 43 2.32 -48.35 35.92
N GLY A 44 1.28 -48.53 36.74
CA GLY A 44 0.11 -47.65 36.77
C GLY A 44 0.46 -46.21 37.13
N ASP A 45 1.32 -46.02 38.13
CA ASP A 45 1.76 -44.70 38.58
C ASP A 45 2.67 -44.00 37.54
N ALA A 46 3.59 -44.74 36.90
CA ALA A 46 4.43 -44.22 35.83
C ALA A 46 3.62 -43.85 34.58
N LEU A 47 2.65 -44.68 34.18
CA LEU A 47 1.79 -44.41 33.03
C LEU A 47 0.87 -43.21 33.28
N SER A 48 0.35 -43.08 34.51
CA SER A 48 -0.48 -41.96 34.96
C SER A 48 0.31 -40.64 34.92
N GLY A 49 1.54 -40.63 35.43
CA GLY A 49 2.42 -39.46 35.37
C GLY A 49 2.73 -39.01 33.94
N ILE A 50 2.93 -39.95 33.02
CA ILE A 50 3.18 -39.65 31.60
C ILE A 50 1.91 -39.15 30.92
N ALA A 51 0.76 -39.77 31.18
CA ALA A 51 -0.52 -39.32 30.65
C ALA A 51 -0.84 -37.89 31.11
N ALA A 52 -0.55 -37.55 32.37
CA ALA A 52 -0.67 -36.19 32.90
C ALA A 52 0.28 -35.22 32.17
N PHE A 53 1.54 -35.60 31.94
CA PHE A 53 2.52 -34.77 31.25
C PHE A 53 2.16 -34.52 29.78
N VAL A 54 1.72 -35.56 29.06
CA VAL A 54 1.22 -35.44 27.68
C VAL A 54 -0.02 -34.54 27.63
N SER A 55 -0.92 -34.67 28.59
CA SER A 55 -2.13 -33.82 28.68
C SER A 55 -1.77 -32.35 28.88
N ILE A 56 -0.80 -32.04 29.75
CA ILE A 56 -0.28 -30.68 29.96
C ILE A 56 0.36 -30.13 28.69
N LEU A 57 1.14 -30.93 27.96
CA LEU A 57 1.74 -30.52 26.68
C LEU A 57 0.70 -30.24 25.60
N LEU A 58 -0.33 -31.08 25.49
CA LEU A 58 -1.44 -30.88 24.56
C LEU A 58 -2.23 -29.62 24.94
N LEU A 59 -2.53 -29.43 26.22
CA LEU A 59 -3.22 -28.23 26.71
C LEU A 59 -2.43 -26.96 26.40
N TYR A 60 -1.11 -26.98 26.63
CA TYR A 60 -0.21 -25.87 26.30
C TYR A 60 -0.21 -25.55 24.80
N LYS A 61 -0.12 -26.58 23.94
CA LYS A 61 -0.22 -26.40 22.48
C LYS A 61 -1.56 -25.83 22.06
N THR A 62 -2.66 -26.34 22.62
CA THR A 62 -4.02 -25.87 22.34
C THR A 62 -4.18 -24.41 22.77
N LEU A 63 -3.68 -24.03 23.94
CA LEU A 63 -3.78 -22.67 24.47
C LEU A 63 -2.96 -21.66 23.64
N ILE A 64 -1.77 -22.07 23.17
CA ILE A 64 -1.00 -21.27 22.20
C ILE A 64 -1.75 -21.13 20.88
N SER A 65 -2.35 -22.22 20.38
CA SER A 65 -3.11 -22.21 19.13
C SER A 65 -4.34 -21.31 19.24
N GLN A 66 -5.09 -21.40 20.33
CA GLN A 66 -6.24 -20.53 20.61
C GLN A 66 -5.81 -19.07 20.75
N ASN A 67 -4.75 -18.77 21.50
CA ASN A 67 -4.23 -17.40 21.61
C ASN A 67 -3.81 -16.82 20.25
N ARG A 68 -3.21 -17.64 19.37
CA ARG A 68 -2.92 -17.23 17.98
C ARG A 68 -4.19 -16.99 17.18
N SER A 69 -5.18 -17.87 17.30
CA SER A 69 -6.49 -17.72 16.66
C SER A 69 -7.18 -16.44 17.10
N PHE A 70 -7.26 -16.16 18.41
CA PHE A 70 -7.85 -14.95 18.95
C PHE A 70 -7.13 -13.68 18.49
N LYS A 71 -5.80 -13.70 18.43
CA LYS A 71 -5.02 -12.57 17.90
C LYS A 71 -5.31 -12.32 16.43
N GLN A 72 -5.43 -13.38 15.64
CA GLN A 72 -5.78 -13.27 14.22
C GLN A 72 -7.20 -12.76 14.04
N GLU A 73 -8.18 -13.30 14.77
CA GLU A 73 -9.57 -12.87 14.70
C GLU A 73 -9.73 -11.38 15.08
N ARG A 74 -9.09 -10.96 16.18
CA ARG A 74 -9.10 -9.54 16.59
C ARG A 74 -8.44 -8.63 15.55
N PHE A 75 -7.36 -9.10 14.93
CA PHE A 75 -6.73 -8.38 13.82
C PHE A 75 -7.70 -8.25 12.64
N GLU A 76 -8.31 -9.36 12.20
CA GLU A 76 -9.24 -9.38 11.06
C GLU A 76 -10.41 -8.41 11.28
N ILE A 77 -11.03 -8.46 12.45
CA ILE A 77 -12.11 -7.52 12.83
C ILE A 77 -11.62 -6.07 12.76
N THR A 78 -10.43 -5.79 13.33
CA THR A 78 -9.87 -4.42 13.32
C THR A 78 -9.55 -3.95 11.90
N PHE A 79 -8.98 -4.83 11.07
CA PHE A 79 -8.63 -4.55 9.68
C PHE A 79 -9.88 -4.24 8.85
N PHE A 80 -10.91 -5.09 8.91
CA PHE A 80 -12.15 -4.85 8.16
C PHE A 80 -12.90 -3.61 8.64
N ASN A 81 -12.88 -3.31 9.95
CA ASN A 81 -13.41 -2.04 10.47
C ASN A 81 -12.66 -0.83 9.91
N LEU A 82 -11.35 -0.91 9.75
CA LEU A 82 -10.55 0.17 9.15
C LEU A 82 -10.82 0.32 7.65
N LEU A 83 -11.09 -0.78 6.93
CA LEU A 83 -11.52 -0.73 5.53
C LEU A 83 -12.89 -0.05 5.39
N ASP A 84 -13.85 -0.36 6.27
CA ASP A 84 -15.15 0.33 6.30
C ASP A 84 -14.99 1.82 6.62
N GLN A 85 -14.12 2.17 7.58
CA GLN A 85 -13.77 3.56 7.85
C GLN A 85 -13.10 4.25 6.66
N ARG A 86 -12.26 3.52 5.90
CA ARG A 86 -11.62 4.04 4.68
C ARG A 86 -12.67 4.47 3.69
N GLN A 87 -13.66 3.61 3.41
CA GLN A 87 -14.73 3.95 2.47
C GLN A 87 -15.45 5.23 2.89
N LYS A 88 -15.82 5.37 4.17
CA LYS A 88 -16.47 6.59 4.68
C LYS A 88 -15.60 7.83 4.54
N VAL A 89 -14.28 7.70 4.71
CA VAL A 89 -13.35 8.82 4.52
C VAL A 89 -13.24 9.17 3.04
N VAL A 90 -13.17 8.17 2.15
CA VAL A 90 -13.16 8.35 0.70
C VAL A 90 -14.42 9.07 0.24
N ASP A 91 -15.60 8.64 0.68
CA ASP A 91 -16.88 9.27 0.35
C ASP A 91 -16.95 10.75 0.78
N SER A 92 -16.19 11.13 1.81
CA SER A 92 -16.07 12.51 2.30
C SER A 92 -14.99 13.34 1.61
N LEU A 93 -14.18 12.74 0.73
CA LEU A 93 -13.14 13.47 0.00
C LEU A 93 -13.78 14.48 -0.95
N SER A 94 -13.09 15.61 -1.09
CA SER A 94 -13.43 16.63 -2.07
C SER A 94 -12.16 17.15 -2.71
N PHE A 95 -12.19 17.30 -4.03
CA PHE A 95 -11.11 17.89 -4.80
C PHE A 95 -11.69 18.91 -5.77
N ARG A 96 -11.09 20.10 -5.83
CA ARG A 96 -11.55 21.18 -6.70
C ARG A 96 -10.48 21.48 -7.74
N CYS A 97 -10.84 21.37 -9.01
CA CYS A 97 -9.99 21.77 -10.12
C CYS A 97 -10.81 22.45 -11.20
N GLU A 98 -10.14 23.16 -12.09
CA GLU A 98 -10.81 23.84 -13.20
C GLU A 98 -10.81 22.96 -14.44
N GLU A 99 -11.98 22.83 -15.06
CA GLU A 99 -12.14 22.08 -16.31
C GLU A 99 -12.60 22.99 -17.44
N LEU A 100 -12.11 22.70 -18.64
CA LEU A 100 -12.56 23.36 -19.86
C LEU A 100 -13.96 22.85 -20.23
N LYS A 101 -14.96 23.70 -20.09
CA LYS A 101 -16.35 23.46 -20.53
C LYS A 101 -16.68 24.38 -21.69
N GLY A 102 -16.63 23.83 -22.90
CA GLY A 102 -16.74 24.62 -24.12
C GLY A 102 -15.47 25.45 -24.32
N VAL A 103 -15.58 26.77 -24.15
CA VAL A 103 -14.47 27.73 -24.31
C VAL A 103 -13.90 28.25 -23.00
N ASP A 104 -14.62 28.06 -21.88
CA ASP A 104 -14.25 28.64 -20.58
C ASP A 104 -13.80 27.57 -19.58
N PHE A 105 -12.90 27.95 -18.67
CA PHE A 105 -12.53 27.13 -17.53
C PHE A 105 -13.51 27.38 -16.38
N VAL A 106 -14.13 26.31 -15.91
CA VAL A 106 -15.10 26.32 -14.82
C VAL A 106 -14.56 25.51 -13.66
N LEU A 107 -14.64 26.05 -12.45
CA LEU A 107 -14.27 25.33 -11.24
C LEU A 107 -15.28 24.19 -10.99
N VAL A 108 -14.80 22.94 -11.01
CA VAL A 108 -15.57 21.73 -10.75
C VAL A 108 -15.12 21.13 -9.43
N SER A 109 -16.09 20.65 -8.63
CA SER A 109 -15.83 19.92 -7.39
C SER A 109 -16.12 18.44 -7.59
N TYR A 110 -15.11 17.61 -7.39
CA TYR A 110 -15.20 16.15 -7.37
C TYR A 110 -15.38 15.66 -5.95
N HIS A 111 -16.10 14.55 -5.81
CA HIS A 111 -16.37 13.91 -4.53
C HIS A 111 -16.09 12.40 -4.61
N GLY A 112 -15.75 11.80 -3.47
CA GLY A 112 -15.60 10.34 -3.40
C GLY A 112 -14.42 9.83 -4.23
N GLU A 113 -14.64 8.70 -4.90
CA GLU A 113 -13.64 8.03 -5.74
C GLU A 113 -13.26 8.85 -6.99
N GLU A 114 -14.16 9.68 -7.51
CA GLU A 114 -13.90 10.53 -8.68
C GLU A 114 -12.77 11.53 -8.43
N CYS A 115 -12.52 11.88 -7.15
CA CYS A 115 -11.39 12.71 -6.77
C CYS A 115 -10.06 12.11 -7.25
N PHE A 116 -9.88 10.79 -7.16
CA PHE A 116 -8.61 10.16 -7.50
C PHE A 116 -8.29 10.29 -9.00
N GLU A 117 -9.29 10.13 -9.85
CA GLU A 117 -9.14 10.32 -11.29
C GLU A 117 -8.88 11.79 -11.65
N ALA A 118 -9.61 12.71 -11.02
CA ALA A 118 -9.40 14.14 -11.19
C ALA A 118 -7.97 14.56 -10.78
N ILE A 119 -7.45 14.05 -9.66
CA ILE A 119 -6.07 14.30 -9.23
C ILE A 119 -5.07 13.74 -10.24
N CYS A 120 -5.29 12.52 -10.76
CA CYS A 120 -4.40 11.95 -11.78
C CYS A 120 -4.41 12.78 -13.08
N ARG A 121 -5.55 13.33 -13.49
CA ARG A 121 -5.66 14.23 -14.64
C ARG A 121 -4.90 15.53 -14.39
N GLU A 122 -5.06 16.13 -13.22
CA GLU A 122 -4.35 17.35 -12.81
C GLU A 122 -2.84 17.13 -12.77
N MET A 123 -2.39 15.99 -12.23
CA MET A 123 -0.99 15.57 -12.22
C MET A 123 -0.42 15.45 -13.64
N ASN A 124 -1.18 14.93 -14.59
CA ASN A 124 -0.75 14.89 -15.99
C ASN A 124 -0.64 16.29 -16.60
N CYS A 125 -1.56 17.20 -16.29
CA CYS A 125 -1.49 18.60 -16.75
C CYS A 125 -0.23 19.29 -16.21
N LEU A 126 0.09 19.10 -14.92
CA LEU A 126 1.32 19.60 -14.30
C LEU A 126 2.58 19.03 -14.96
N LYS A 127 2.59 17.72 -15.26
CA LYS A 127 3.70 17.10 -15.96
C LYS A 127 3.90 17.68 -17.35
N GLU A 128 2.83 17.87 -18.10
CA GLU A 128 2.92 18.43 -19.44
C GLU A 128 3.34 19.90 -19.42
N ALA A 129 2.92 20.65 -18.40
CA ALA A 129 3.35 22.02 -18.15
C ALA A 129 4.86 22.13 -17.84
N LEU A 130 5.40 21.25 -16.98
CA LEU A 130 6.80 21.29 -16.54
C LEU A 130 7.79 20.57 -17.47
N TYR A 131 7.37 19.48 -18.11
CA TYR A 131 8.24 18.59 -18.88
C TYR A 131 7.81 18.44 -20.34
N GLY A 132 6.90 19.30 -20.81
CA GLY A 132 6.52 19.37 -22.23
C GLY A 132 7.70 19.74 -23.14
N LYS A 133 7.54 19.55 -24.45
CA LYS A 133 8.60 19.83 -25.45
C LYS A 133 9.08 21.29 -25.42
N LYS A 134 8.17 22.22 -25.12
CA LYS A 134 8.41 23.66 -25.05
C LYS A 134 7.54 24.28 -23.96
N TYR A 135 8.03 25.33 -23.33
CA TYR A 135 7.23 26.16 -22.44
C TYR A 135 6.18 26.93 -23.26
N LEU A 136 4.92 26.86 -22.83
CA LEU A 136 3.78 27.41 -23.58
C LEU A 136 3.33 28.79 -23.09
N GLY A 137 3.94 29.34 -22.04
CA GLY A 137 3.48 30.59 -21.41
C GLY A 137 2.32 30.37 -20.45
N MET A 138 1.89 31.45 -19.81
CA MET A 138 0.70 31.51 -18.97
C MET A 138 -0.53 31.91 -19.79
N MET A 139 -1.72 31.69 -19.24
CA MET A 139 -2.99 32.04 -19.90
C MET A 139 -3.15 33.56 -20.15
N ALA A 140 -2.44 34.40 -19.39
CA ALA A 140 -2.45 35.86 -19.53
C ALA A 140 -1.46 36.38 -20.61
N ASP A 141 -0.56 35.52 -21.10
CA ASP A 141 0.38 35.90 -22.15
C ASP A 141 -0.36 35.94 -23.50
N GLU A 142 -0.17 37.02 -24.27
CA GLU A 142 -0.74 37.12 -25.62
C GLU A 142 -0.36 35.85 -26.42
N ASP A 143 -1.39 35.17 -26.94
CA ASP A 143 -1.19 34.04 -27.83
C ASP A 143 -0.44 34.53 -29.07
N ILE A 144 0.89 34.34 -29.08
CA ILE A 144 1.66 34.52 -30.30
C ILE A 144 0.95 33.70 -31.39
N PRO A 145 0.68 34.25 -32.59
CA PRO A 145 -0.07 33.60 -33.68
C PRO A 145 0.65 32.38 -34.30
N THR A 146 1.51 31.70 -33.53
CA THR A 146 2.17 30.44 -33.88
C THR A 146 1.21 29.24 -33.79
N ALA A 147 0.08 29.37 -33.09
CA ALA A 147 -0.93 28.31 -33.01
C ALA A 147 -1.50 27.95 -34.40
N MET A 148 -1.66 28.94 -35.29
CA MET A 148 -2.14 28.74 -36.66
C MET A 148 -1.12 28.11 -37.60
N GLN A 149 0.17 28.21 -37.30
CA GLN A 149 1.25 27.74 -38.18
C GLN A 149 1.59 26.25 -37.95
N GLU A 150 1.30 25.72 -36.75
CA GLU A 150 1.43 24.29 -36.45
C GLU A 150 0.20 23.47 -36.87
N LEU A 151 -0.95 24.13 -37.11
CA LEU A 151 -2.19 23.51 -37.60
C LEU A 151 -2.11 23.07 -39.08
N SER A 152 -1.06 23.44 -39.82
CA SER A 152 -0.94 23.15 -41.25
C SER A 152 -0.27 21.81 -41.57
N MET A 153 0.15 21.02 -40.57
CA MET A 153 1.02 19.84 -40.79
C MET A 153 0.60 18.54 -40.07
N GLU A 154 -0.53 18.45 -39.35
CA GLU A 154 -0.95 17.20 -38.67
C GLU A 154 -2.47 16.89 -38.82
N PRO A 155 -2.89 15.61 -38.71
CA PRO A 155 -4.06 15.02 -39.35
C PRO A 155 -5.35 15.12 -38.51
N CYS A 156 -6.52 14.85 -39.13
CA CYS A 156 -7.87 14.71 -38.55
C CYS A 156 -8.36 15.77 -37.53
N ILE A 157 -9.56 16.32 -37.74
CA ILE A 157 -10.19 17.36 -36.88
C ILE A 157 -10.15 17.00 -35.38
N ASP A 158 -10.37 15.72 -35.04
CA ASP A 158 -10.40 15.28 -33.64
C ASP A 158 -9.04 15.39 -32.94
N GLU A 159 -7.94 15.18 -33.66
CA GLU A 159 -6.59 15.27 -33.12
C GLU A 159 -6.17 16.73 -32.90
N MET A 160 -6.58 17.61 -33.82
CA MET A 160 -6.41 19.05 -33.68
C MET A 160 -7.14 19.58 -32.43
N ILE A 161 -8.38 19.13 -32.19
CA ILE A 161 -9.16 19.52 -31.01
C ILE A 161 -8.47 19.04 -29.73
N ARG A 162 -8.05 17.77 -29.66
CA ARG A 162 -7.35 17.24 -28.47
C ARG A 162 -6.05 17.99 -28.18
N ASN A 163 -5.27 18.32 -29.21
CA ASN A 163 -4.02 19.07 -29.06
C ASN A 163 -4.27 20.51 -28.59
N ALA A 164 -5.33 21.16 -29.07
CA ALA A 164 -5.73 22.49 -28.62
C ALA A 164 -6.18 22.47 -27.14
N GLN A 165 -7.01 21.51 -26.75
CA GLN A 165 -7.45 21.34 -25.35
C GLN A 165 -6.25 21.12 -24.43
N LYS A 166 -5.33 20.23 -24.81
CA LYS A 166 -4.09 19.96 -24.08
C LYS A 166 -3.25 21.22 -23.85
N ARG A 167 -3.07 22.06 -24.88
CA ARG A 167 -2.37 23.35 -24.76
C ARG A 167 -3.07 24.28 -23.77
N CYS A 168 -4.40 24.34 -23.81
CA CYS A 168 -5.19 25.17 -22.88
C CYS A 168 -4.98 24.71 -21.43
N TYR A 169 -5.04 23.40 -21.16
CA TYR A 169 -4.78 22.84 -19.84
C TYR A 169 -3.35 23.11 -19.36
N CYS A 170 -2.33 22.98 -20.22
CA CYS A 170 -0.95 23.34 -19.85
C CYS A 170 -0.81 24.82 -19.46
N LYS A 171 -1.33 25.74 -20.28
CA LYS A 171 -1.28 27.18 -19.98
C LYS A 171 -2.04 27.51 -18.70
N ARG A 172 -3.16 26.84 -18.45
CA ARG A 172 -3.94 27.03 -17.24
C ARG A 172 -3.21 26.49 -16.00
N ALA A 173 -2.57 25.33 -16.10
CA ALA A 173 -1.72 24.80 -15.04
C ALA A 173 -0.56 25.76 -14.73
N ASN A 174 0.10 26.33 -15.75
CA ASN A 174 1.13 27.34 -15.52
C ASN A 174 0.61 28.55 -14.74
N TYR A 175 -0.60 29.00 -15.05
CA TYR A 175 -1.25 30.11 -14.35
C TYR A 175 -1.64 29.76 -12.92
N ILE A 176 -2.34 28.64 -12.69
CA ILE A 176 -2.85 28.22 -11.37
C ILE A 176 -1.71 27.95 -10.39
N TYR A 177 -0.66 27.27 -10.84
CA TYR A 177 0.46 26.86 -9.99
C TYR A 177 1.66 27.81 -10.06
N GLY A 178 1.55 28.92 -10.80
CA GLY A 178 2.61 29.92 -10.92
C GLY A 178 3.89 29.40 -11.58
N ILE A 179 3.80 28.43 -12.49
CA ILE A 179 4.96 27.82 -13.16
C ILE A 179 5.53 28.80 -14.17
N THR A 180 6.75 29.27 -13.91
CA THR A 180 7.46 30.18 -14.81
C THR A 180 8.35 29.44 -15.81
N LYS A 181 8.88 30.18 -16.79
CA LYS A 181 9.90 29.64 -17.71
C LYS A 181 11.15 29.13 -16.97
N VAL A 182 11.53 29.80 -15.87
CA VAL A 182 12.67 29.37 -15.04
C VAL A 182 12.37 28.04 -14.36
N ASP A 183 11.15 27.85 -13.86
CA ASP A 183 10.72 26.59 -13.25
C ASP A 183 10.74 25.44 -14.25
N PHE A 184 10.27 25.69 -15.48
CA PHE A 184 10.32 24.76 -16.61
C PHE A 184 11.76 24.37 -16.99
N GLU A 185 12.65 25.35 -17.15
CA GLU A 185 14.06 25.08 -17.49
C GLU A 185 14.79 24.31 -16.37
N THR A 186 14.47 24.61 -15.11
CA THR A 186 14.99 23.90 -13.94
C THR A 186 14.46 22.46 -13.90
N ALA A 187 13.16 22.27 -14.15
CA ALA A 187 12.53 20.95 -14.18
C ALA A 187 13.14 20.05 -15.26
N ARG A 188 13.55 20.60 -16.40
CA ARG A 188 14.17 19.82 -17.49
C ARG A 188 15.50 19.14 -17.12
N GLN A 189 16.15 19.57 -16.04
CA GLN A 189 17.36 18.92 -15.53
C GLN A 189 17.07 17.60 -14.81
N GLU A 190 15.82 17.36 -14.43
CA GLU A 190 15.37 16.15 -13.74
C GLU A 190 15.17 14.98 -14.73
N GLN A 191 15.86 13.87 -14.49
CA GLN A 191 15.86 12.73 -15.41
C GLN A 191 14.91 11.59 -15.01
N THR A 192 14.62 11.41 -13.72
CA THR A 192 13.84 10.25 -13.24
C THR A 192 12.35 10.58 -13.16
N GLU A 193 11.48 9.63 -13.55
CA GLU A 193 10.02 9.84 -13.43
C GLU A 193 9.57 10.06 -11.98
N GLU A 194 10.27 9.47 -11.01
CA GLU A 194 10.00 9.69 -9.58
C GLU A 194 10.24 11.14 -9.17
N SER A 195 11.34 11.78 -9.61
CA SER A 195 11.58 13.19 -9.27
C SER A 195 10.52 14.11 -9.90
N LYS A 196 10.10 13.79 -11.13
CA LYS A 196 9.05 14.53 -11.83
C LYS A 196 7.71 14.43 -11.11
N ASN A 197 7.32 13.22 -10.74
CA ASN A 197 6.11 12.95 -9.96
C ASN A 197 6.14 13.68 -8.62
N ARG A 198 7.27 13.62 -7.90
CA ARG A 198 7.45 14.27 -6.62
C ARG A 198 7.26 15.78 -6.72
N ARG A 199 7.86 16.43 -7.73
CA ARG A 199 7.74 17.88 -7.94
C ARG A 199 6.32 18.29 -8.29
N CYS A 200 5.67 17.58 -9.22
CA CYS A 200 4.27 17.86 -9.58
C CYS A 200 3.35 17.72 -8.37
N PHE A 201 3.49 16.63 -7.60
CA PHE A 201 2.61 16.38 -6.47
C PHE A 201 2.85 17.37 -5.31
N ASN A 202 4.09 17.81 -5.11
CA ASN A 202 4.39 18.91 -4.18
C ASN A 202 3.67 20.22 -4.56
N LEU A 203 3.63 20.58 -5.84
CA LEU A 203 2.90 21.76 -6.32
C LEU A 203 1.39 21.63 -6.06
N LEU A 204 0.82 20.46 -6.34
CA LEU A 204 -0.60 20.17 -6.10
C LEU A 204 -0.97 20.34 -4.62
N ILE A 205 -0.20 19.72 -3.71
CA ILE A 205 -0.46 19.82 -2.26
C ILE A 205 -0.28 21.27 -1.77
N SER A 206 0.77 21.96 -2.23
CA SER A 206 1.08 23.32 -1.80
C SER A 206 0.00 24.33 -2.21
N HIS A 207 -0.70 24.08 -3.32
CA HIS A 207 -1.83 24.90 -3.77
C HIS A 207 -3.07 24.74 -2.87
N GLY A 208 -3.20 23.66 -2.11
CA GLY A 208 -4.28 23.47 -1.13
C GLY A 208 -5.66 23.11 -1.72
N SER A 209 -5.72 22.72 -3.00
CA SER A 209 -6.95 22.26 -3.66
C SER A 209 -7.40 20.85 -3.22
N LEU A 210 -6.51 20.10 -2.56
CA LEU A 210 -6.72 18.72 -2.13
C LEU A 210 -6.79 18.60 -0.60
N VAL A 211 -7.94 18.17 -0.07
CA VAL A 211 -8.15 17.91 1.36
C VAL A 211 -8.05 16.40 1.63
N CYS A 212 -6.81 15.87 1.70
CA CYS A 212 -6.54 14.43 1.79
C CYS A 212 -5.83 13.99 3.07
N GLU A 213 -5.57 14.89 4.02
CA GLU A 213 -4.77 14.58 5.22
C GLU A 213 -5.41 13.46 6.06
N ARG A 214 -6.73 13.53 6.27
CA ARG A 214 -7.46 12.50 7.02
C ARG A 214 -7.36 11.13 6.35
N TYR A 215 -7.43 11.11 5.02
CA TYR A 215 -7.28 9.89 4.23
C TYR A 215 -5.88 9.28 4.40
N PHE A 216 -4.81 10.06 4.19
CA PHE A 216 -3.45 9.53 4.34
C PHE A 216 -3.13 9.07 5.76
N ARG A 217 -3.61 9.77 6.79
CA ARG A 217 -3.47 9.32 8.18
C ARG A 217 -4.13 7.96 8.43
N LEU A 218 -5.31 7.73 7.86
CA LEU A 218 -6.01 6.44 7.96
C LEU A 218 -5.27 5.34 7.21
N ILE A 219 -4.78 5.61 6.00
CA ILE A 219 -3.96 4.66 5.24
C ILE A 219 -2.68 4.30 5.99
N SER A 220 -1.99 5.29 6.58
CA SER A 220 -0.82 5.05 7.44
C SER A 220 -1.13 4.13 8.62
N LEU A 221 -2.31 4.25 9.23
CA LEU A 221 -2.75 3.36 10.30
C LEU A 221 -2.98 1.94 9.79
N ILE A 222 -3.63 1.79 8.63
CA ILE A 222 -3.82 0.50 7.97
C ILE A 222 -2.47 -0.15 7.65
N PHE A 223 -1.50 0.59 7.10
CA PHE A 223 -0.15 0.08 6.85
C PHE A 223 0.55 -0.37 8.13
N SER A 224 0.38 0.37 9.23
CA SER A 224 0.99 0.02 10.52
C SER A 224 0.49 -1.32 11.05
N ILE A 225 -0.82 -1.58 10.98
CA ILE A 225 -1.37 -2.87 11.41
C ILE A 225 -1.00 -4.01 10.44
N LEU A 226 -0.91 -3.73 9.14
CA LEU A 226 -0.47 -4.71 8.13
C LEU A 226 0.99 -5.14 8.36
N ALA A 227 1.86 -4.18 8.69
CA ALA A 227 3.26 -4.44 9.03
C ALA A 227 3.40 -5.31 10.30
N GLU A 228 2.46 -5.21 11.24
CA GLU A 228 2.41 -6.07 12.42
C GLU A 228 1.96 -7.50 12.07
N ALA A 229 0.92 -7.64 11.25
CA ALA A 229 0.40 -8.94 10.82
C ALA A 229 1.39 -9.74 9.96
N LYS A 230 2.16 -9.07 9.09
CA LYS A 230 3.14 -9.70 8.17
C LYS A 230 2.53 -10.77 7.26
N GLU A 231 1.24 -10.65 6.95
CA GLU A 231 0.50 -11.53 6.05
C GLU A 231 0.13 -10.78 4.76
N ILE A 232 0.75 -11.17 3.65
CA ILE A 232 0.57 -10.54 2.32
C ILE A 232 -0.90 -10.55 1.87
N LYS A 233 -1.70 -11.54 2.32
CA LYS A 233 -3.10 -11.67 1.91
C LYS A 233 -3.93 -10.41 2.20
N TYR A 234 -3.69 -9.73 3.32
CA TYR A 234 -4.45 -8.53 3.68
C TYR A 234 -4.01 -7.29 2.90
N CYS A 235 -2.72 -7.21 2.53
CA CYS A 235 -2.23 -6.20 1.59
C CYS A 235 -2.96 -6.34 0.24
N LYS A 236 -3.09 -7.57 -0.28
CA LYS A 236 -3.83 -7.84 -1.52
C LYS A 236 -5.31 -7.47 -1.42
N ILE A 237 -5.95 -7.75 -0.29
CA ILE A 237 -7.35 -7.35 -0.04
C ILE A 237 -7.48 -5.82 -0.07
N LEU A 238 -6.58 -5.10 0.60
CA LEU A 238 -6.58 -3.63 0.58
C LEU A 238 -6.47 -3.09 -0.85
N LEU A 239 -5.48 -3.55 -1.60
CA LEU A 239 -5.22 -3.09 -2.97
C LEU A 239 -6.36 -3.45 -3.94
N ALA A 240 -6.98 -4.63 -3.78
CA ALA A 240 -8.12 -5.05 -4.60
C ALA A 240 -9.36 -4.16 -4.40
N GLN A 241 -9.45 -3.45 -3.28
CA GLN A 241 -10.54 -2.49 -3.00
C GLN A 241 -10.18 -1.05 -3.36
N MET A 242 -9.01 -0.80 -3.95
CA MET A 242 -8.55 0.52 -4.33
C MET A 242 -8.53 0.66 -5.85
N SER A 243 -8.96 1.81 -6.35
CA SER A 243 -8.82 2.11 -7.77
C SER A 243 -7.35 2.27 -8.18
N VAL A 244 -7.04 2.08 -9.46
CA VAL A 244 -5.67 2.32 -9.98
C VAL A 244 -5.23 3.77 -9.72
N SER A 245 -6.16 4.72 -9.80
CA SER A 245 -5.92 6.14 -9.53
C SER A 245 -5.61 6.40 -8.05
N GLU A 246 -6.30 5.72 -7.14
CA GLU A 246 -6.02 5.77 -5.70
C GLU A 246 -4.64 5.19 -5.39
N GLN A 247 -4.28 4.05 -5.99
CA GLN A 247 -2.97 3.43 -5.83
C GLN A 247 -1.83 4.35 -6.33
N LYS A 248 -2.03 5.04 -7.47
CA LYS A 248 -1.09 6.08 -7.95
C LYS A 248 -0.97 7.25 -6.97
N LEU A 249 -2.07 7.65 -6.34
CA LEU A 249 -2.01 8.69 -5.32
C LEU A 249 -1.15 8.26 -4.11
N LEU A 250 -1.24 6.99 -3.69
CA LEU A 250 -0.38 6.46 -2.63
C LEU A 250 1.11 6.48 -3.03
N SER A 251 1.42 6.12 -4.29
CA SER A 251 2.80 6.19 -4.77
C SER A 251 3.31 7.63 -4.80
N TYR A 252 2.50 8.61 -5.22
CA TYR A 252 2.87 10.02 -5.13
C TYR A 252 3.13 10.50 -3.70
N GLN A 253 2.27 10.14 -2.73
CA GLN A 253 2.48 10.49 -1.32
C GLN A 253 3.77 9.90 -0.76
N SER A 254 4.12 8.67 -1.16
CA SER A 254 5.36 8.02 -0.73
C SER A 254 6.63 8.76 -1.20
N LEU A 255 6.54 9.54 -2.28
CA LEU A 255 7.69 10.32 -2.78
C LEU A 255 7.95 11.60 -1.97
N ILE A 256 6.95 12.09 -1.23
CA ILE A 256 7.05 13.33 -0.45
C ILE A 256 7.25 13.02 1.04
N ASP A 257 6.51 12.06 1.58
CA ASP A 257 6.53 11.71 3.00
C ASP A 257 7.31 10.41 3.24
N GLU A 258 8.53 10.55 3.75
CA GLU A 258 9.42 9.43 4.07
C GLU A 258 8.82 8.50 5.14
N LYS A 259 8.07 9.04 6.10
CA LYS A 259 7.42 8.22 7.13
C LYS A 259 6.32 7.37 6.50
N PHE A 260 5.53 7.96 5.62
CA PHE A 260 4.52 7.24 4.85
C PHE A 260 5.15 6.14 3.99
N HIS A 261 6.23 6.47 3.26
CA HIS A 261 6.99 5.51 2.45
C HIS A 261 7.48 4.32 3.28
N ASN A 262 8.09 4.58 4.44
CA ASN A 262 8.58 3.53 5.33
C ASN A 262 7.46 2.61 5.82
N GLN A 263 6.28 3.15 6.14
CA GLN A 263 5.11 2.34 6.52
C GLN A 263 4.60 1.49 5.36
N MET A 264 4.56 2.04 4.16
CA MET A 264 4.16 1.34 2.93
C MET A 264 5.15 0.21 2.57
N PHE A 265 6.44 0.44 2.77
CA PHE A 265 7.48 -0.58 2.58
C PHE A 265 7.37 -1.71 3.61
N LEU A 266 7.23 -1.36 4.91
CA LEU A 266 7.13 -2.35 6.00
C LEU A 266 5.86 -3.21 5.89
N SER A 267 4.77 -2.65 5.37
CA SER A 267 3.52 -3.38 5.10
C SER A 267 3.55 -4.21 3.81
N GLN A 268 4.66 -4.17 3.06
CA GLN A 268 4.85 -4.86 1.78
C GLN A 268 3.93 -4.38 0.64
N VAL A 269 3.26 -3.24 0.83
CA VAL A 269 2.38 -2.63 -0.18
C VAL A 269 3.17 -2.13 -1.38
N ASP A 270 4.34 -1.53 -1.14
CA ASP A 270 5.24 -1.04 -2.20
C ASP A 270 5.64 -2.14 -3.20
N ASN A 271 5.92 -3.35 -2.69
CA ASN A 271 6.29 -4.48 -3.55
C ASN A 271 5.11 -4.95 -4.42
N GLU A 272 3.90 -4.93 -3.87
CA GLU A 272 2.69 -5.35 -4.60
C GLU A 272 2.26 -4.29 -5.63
N LEU A 273 2.42 -2.99 -5.35
CA LEU A 273 2.17 -1.94 -6.35
C LEU A 273 3.12 -2.06 -7.56
N LYS A 274 4.41 -2.28 -7.30
CA LYS A 274 5.42 -2.49 -8.37
C LYS A 274 5.11 -3.70 -9.24
N LEU A 275 4.53 -4.76 -8.66
CA LEU A 275 4.08 -5.95 -9.42
C LEU A 275 2.91 -5.63 -10.36
N HIS A 276 2.09 -4.62 -10.03
CA HIS A 276 0.98 -4.14 -10.85
C HIS A 276 1.37 -3.02 -11.82
N GLY A 277 2.65 -2.67 -11.91
CA GLY A 277 3.16 -1.65 -12.83
C GLY A 277 2.84 -0.21 -12.39
N ILE A 278 2.65 0.01 -11.09
CA ILE A 278 2.40 1.31 -10.45
C ILE A 278 3.58 1.64 -9.54
#